data_AF-A1C5K3-F1
#
_entry.id   AF-A1C5K3-F1
#
_cell.length_a   1.000
_cell.length_b   1.000
_cell.length_c   1.000
_cell.angle_alpha   90.00
_cell.angle_beta   90.00
_cell.angle_gamma   90.00
#
_symmetry.space_group_name_H-M   'P 1'
#
loop_
_entity.id
_entity.type
_entity.pdbx_description
1 polymer ?
#
loop_
_entity_poly.entity_id
_entity_poly.type
_entity_poly.pdbx_seq_one_letter_code
_entity_poly.pdbx_strand_id
1 'polypeptide(L)'
;MSQLVSHTYLFGGDQPWSPTDWTSSDDRVRGGASHSSLTITPTNTAFFHGHLDITALGGAGFASQRTTDNRTWDLSGYDGLALRINGSDGQRYTLTLKDEVLPKRADGREQSTLSWEYDFRPSAGIAGGEERVLVKWADLKATYRGREKEDAEPLDLSRVKRISIMIRSFFGTQEGDFELGIDSIAAFRTERYTDATAEDREEWDSDGLNEKWTGPSRRSGWRWLLGCCGL
;
A
#
# COMPACT_ATOMS: atom_id res chain seq x y z
N MET A 1 -16.50 8.11 -2.51
CA MET A 1 -15.64 7.05 -1.93
C MET A 1 -15.83 5.82 -2.80
N SER A 2 -14.78 5.36 -3.50
CA SER A 2 -14.84 4.14 -4.32
C SER A 2 -15.04 2.93 -3.40
N GLN A 3 -16.08 2.13 -3.64
CA GLN A 3 -16.32 0.90 -2.89
C GLN A 3 -15.36 -0.21 -3.37
N LEU A 4 -14.88 -1.02 -2.41
CA LEU A 4 -14.11 -2.24 -2.69
C LEU A 4 -15.07 -3.28 -3.28
N VAL A 5 -14.80 -3.72 -4.51
CA VAL A 5 -15.59 -4.74 -5.24
C VAL A 5 -15.24 -6.13 -4.74
N SER A 6 -13.94 -6.37 -4.60
CA SER A 6 -13.42 -7.66 -4.20
C SER A 6 -12.03 -7.48 -3.60
N HIS A 7 -11.66 -8.46 -2.79
CA HIS A 7 -10.33 -8.58 -2.25
C HIS A 7 -9.93 -10.05 -2.18
N THR A 8 -8.64 -10.32 -2.29
CA THR A 8 -8.06 -11.65 -2.07
C THR A 8 -6.89 -11.51 -1.13
N TYR A 9 -6.92 -12.26 -0.04
CA TYR A 9 -5.83 -12.25 0.93
C TYR A 9 -4.59 -12.88 0.31
N LEU A 10 -3.45 -12.21 0.44
CA LEU A 10 -2.13 -12.77 0.13
C LEU A 10 -1.49 -13.34 1.40
N PHE A 11 -1.72 -12.67 2.52
CA PHE A 11 -1.30 -13.07 3.86
C PHE A 11 -2.34 -12.61 4.89
N GLY A 12 -2.54 -13.42 5.94
CA GLY A 12 -3.59 -13.19 6.93
C GLY A 12 -4.99 -13.50 6.39
N GLY A 13 -6.03 -13.06 7.10
CA GLY A 13 -7.41 -13.35 6.69
C GLY A 13 -7.67 -14.85 6.53
N ASP A 14 -8.10 -15.28 5.35
CA ASP A 14 -8.30 -16.69 4.98
C ASP A 14 -7.04 -17.37 4.38
N GLN A 15 -5.93 -16.64 4.24
CA GLN A 15 -4.60 -17.14 3.87
C GLN A 15 -3.64 -16.96 5.07
N PRO A 16 -3.62 -17.90 6.04
CA PRO A 16 -2.87 -17.73 7.27
C PRO A 16 -1.40 -17.35 7.06
N TRP A 17 -0.91 -16.44 7.91
CA TRP A 17 0.51 -16.12 7.95
C TRP A 17 1.33 -17.37 8.27
N SER A 18 2.46 -17.52 7.58
CA SER A 18 3.45 -18.54 7.89
C SER A 18 4.83 -17.90 8.09
N PRO A 19 5.58 -18.26 9.15
CA PRO A 19 6.92 -17.72 9.36
C PRO A 19 7.90 -18.21 8.29
N THR A 20 7.61 -19.32 7.61
CA THR A 20 8.46 -19.84 6.51
C THR A 20 8.32 -19.03 5.22
N ASP A 21 7.28 -18.21 5.11
CA ASP A 21 7.04 -17.39 3.94
C ASP A 21 7.87 -16.11 3.97
N TRP A 22 8.50 -15.78 5.12
CA TRP A 22 9.20 -14.52 5.33
C TRP A 22 10.61 -14.73 5.84
N THR A 23 11.50 -13.80 5.49
CA THR A 23 12.91 -13.84 5.90
C THR A 23 13.48 -12.43 6.00
N SER A 24 14.38 -12.21 6.96
CA SER A 24 15.02 -10.93 7.18
C SER A 24 15.94 -10.53 6.02
N SER A 25 15.95 -9.23 5.74
CA SER A 25 16.91 -8.57 4.85
C SER A 25 17.25 -7.24 5.50
N ASP A 26 18.17 -7.27 6.47
CA ASP A 26 18.57 -6.10 7.25
C ASP A 26 19.91 -5.54 6.75
N ASP A 27 20.26 -4.33 7.19
CA ASP A 27 21.50 -3.63 6.81
C ASP A 27 22.82 -4.28 7.27
N ARG A 28 22.75 -5.33 8.09
CA ARG A 28 23.90 -6.10 8.62
C ARG A 28 24.87 -6.58 7.56
N VAL A 29 24.39 -6.92 6.35
CA VAL A 29 25.26 -7.35 5.23
C VAL A 29 26.16 -6.23 4.70
N ARG A 30 25.92 -4.97 5.12
CA ARG A 30 26.71 -3.78 4.81
C ARG A 30 27.41 -3.20 6.05
N GLY A 31 27.40 -3.91 7.18
CA GLY A 31 28.00 -3.46 8.44
C GLY A 31 27.06 -2.65 9.34
N GLY A 32 25.76 -2.58 9.01
CA GLY A 32 24.77 -1.99 9.92
C GLY A 32 24.45 -2.90 11.12
N ALA A 33 23.76 -2.35 12.10
CA ALA A 33 23.37 -3.06 13.32
C ALA A 33 21.85 -3.25 13.47
N SER A 34 21.06 -2.83 12.48
CA SER A 34 19.61 -2.99 12.50
C SER A 34 19.21 -4.45 12.40
N HIS A 35 18.05 -4.79 12.94
CA HIS A 35 17.52 -6.14 12.84
C HIS A 35 16.02 -6.20 12.95
N SER A 36 15.45 -7.20 12.28
CA SER A 36 14.03 -7.45 12.31
C SER A 36 13.68 -8.91 12.59
N SER A 37 12.44 -9.12 13.00
CA SER A 37 11.79 -10.41 13.13
C SER A 37 10.32 -10.30 12.74
N LEU A 38 9.72 -11.42 12.35
CA LEU A 38 8.29 -11.54 12.11
C LEU A 38 7.71 -12.62 13.04
N THR A 39 6.92 -12.21 14.02
CA THR A 39 6.25 -13.14 14.96
C THR A 39 4.78 -13.24 14.61
N ILE A 40 4.24 -14.44 14.50
CA ILE A 40 2.82 -14.66 14.17
C ILE A 40 2.08 -15.13 15.42
N THR A 41 0.97 -14.47 15.74
CA THR A 41 0.13 -14.82 16.89
C THR A 41 -0.84 -15.96 16.55
N PRO A 42 -1.42 -16.63 17.58
CA PRO A 42 -2.47 -17.63 17.37
C PRO A 42 -3.73 -17.08 16.68
N THR A 43 -3.96 -15.77 16.73
CA THR A 43 -5.09 -15.09 16.06
C THR A 43 -4.79 -14.70 14.62
N ASN A 44 -3.69 -15.20 14.04
CA ASN A 44 -3.29 -14.95 12.65
C ASN A 44 -2.94 -13.48 12.36
N THR A 45 -2.28 -12.81 13.32
CA THR A 45 -1.70 -11.47 13.15
C THR A 45 -0.18 -11.61 13.09
N ALA A 46 0.47 -10.94 12.14
CA ALA A 46 1.92 -10.87 12.06
C ALA A 46 2.43 -9.57 12.69
N PHE A 47 3.40 -9.68 13.60
CA PHE A 47 4.12 -8.58 14.20
C PHE A 47 5.49 -8.47 13.53
N PHE A 48 5.71 -7.38 12.80
CA PHE A 48 7.01 -6.97 12.30
C PHE A 48 7.67 -6.06 13.34
N HIS A 49 8.76 -6.54 13.95
CA HIS A 49 9.41 -5.83 15.07
C HIS A 49 10.92 -6.01 15.06
N GLY A 50 11.61 -5.19 15.85
CA GLY A 50 13.05 -5.26 16.02
C GLY A 50 13.65 -3.93 16.47
N HIS A 51 14.91 -3.70 16.09
CA HIS A 51 15.63 -2.46 16.40
C HIS A 51 16.23 -1.85 15.14
N LEU A 52 15.98 -0.57 14.91
CA LEU A 52 16.56 0.24 13.85
C LEU A 52 17.75 1.03 14.42
N ASP A 53 18.96 0.61 14.10
CA ASP A 53 20.16 1.36 14.43
C ASP A 53 20.52 2.29 13.28
N ILE A 54 20.82 3.55 13.60
CA ILE A 54 21.27 4.54 12.62
C ILE A 54 22.72 4.94 12.84
N THR A 55 23.37 4.46 13.90
CA THR A 55 24.71 4.91 14.29
C THR A 55 25.79 4.18 13.50
N ALA A 56 25.66 2.88 13.27
CA ALA A 56 26.66 2.05 12.61
C ALA A 56 26.96 2.49 11.16
N LEU A 57 25.98 3.10 10.48
CA LEU A 57 26.12 3.58 9.11
C LEU A 57 25.99 5.11 8.99
N GLY A 58 26.22 5.86 10.08
CA GLY A 58 26.33 7.32 10.02
C GLY A 58 25.02 8.04 9.65
N GLY A 59 23.92 7.67 10.29
CA GLY A 59 22.57 8.20 10.07
C GLY A 59 21.72 7.35 9.10
N ALA A 60 22.33 6.41 8.39
CA ALA A 60 21.62 5.42 7.60
C ALA A 60 21.30 4.17 8.43
N GLY A 61 20.22 3.47 8.08
CA GLY A 61 19.86 2.19 8.70
C GLY A 61 18.57 1.66 8.10
N PHE A 62 18.43 0.34 8.00
CA PHE A 62 17.16 -0.30 7.66
C PHE A 62 17.07 -1.73 8.20
N ALA A 63 15.85 -2.12 8.55
CA ALA A 63 15.49 -3.50 8.86
C ALA A 63 14.26 -3.88 8.01
N SER A 64 14.22 -5.09 7.48
CA SER A 64 13.09 -5.52 6.66
C SER A 64 12.82 -7.01 6.74
N GLN A 65 11.55 -7.36 6.59
CA GLN A 65 11.10 -8.72 6.31
C GLN A 65 10.58 -8.74 4.87
N ARG A 66 10.97 -9.76 4.11
CA ARG A 66 10.48 -9.98 2.74
C ARG A 66 10.02 -11.40 2.56
N THR A 67 9.13 -11.61 1.60
CA THR A 67 8.69 -12.95 1.23
C THR A 67 9.85 -13.78 0.69
N THR A 68 9.84 -15.09 0.93
CA THR A 68 10.77 -16.02 0.29
C THR A 68 10.49 -16.10 -1.22
N ASP A 69 11.51 -16.36 -2.02
CA ASP A 69 11.44 -16.31 -3.50
C ASP A 69 10.79 -17.57 -4.11
N ASN A 70 9.83 -18.19 -3.40
CA ASN A 70 9.17 -19.43 -3.78
C ASN A 70 7.78 -19.22 -4.41
N ARG A 71 7.31 -17.98 -4.48
CA ARG A 71 5.98 -17.62 -4.99
C ARG A 71 6.07 -16.59 -6.10
N THR A 72 5.01 -16.52 -6.88
CA THR A 72 4.77 -15.47 -7.87
C THR A 72 3.29 -15.17 -7.85
N TRP A 73 2.95 -13.89 -7.81
CA TRP A 73 1.57 -13.42 -7.80
C TRP A 73 1.27 -12.74 -9.14
N ASP A 74 0.17 -13.17 -9.76
CA ASP A 74 -0.48 -12.39 -10.80
C ASP A 74 -1.50 -11.47 -10.10
N LEU A 75 -1.17 -10.19 -10.08
CA LEU A 75 -1.95 -9.11 -9.48
C LEU A 75 -2.55 -8.18 -10.55
N SER A 76 -2.47 -8.55 -11.84
CA SER A 76 -2.93 -7.72 -12.96
C SER A 76 -4.43 -7.39 -12.93
N GLY A 77 -5.23 -8.22 -12.24
CA GLY A 77 -6.68 -8.02 -12.07
C GLY A 77 -7.09 -7.13 -10.89
N TYR A 78 -6.13 -6.51 -10.20
CA TYR A 78 -6.35 -5.70 -9.00
C TYR A 78 -5.84 -4.27 -9.20
N ASP A 79 -6.21 -3.39 -8.28
CA ASP A 79 -5.87 -1.95 -8.32
C ASP A 79 -4.81 -1.56 -7.28
N GLY A 80 -4.53 -2.46 -6.34
CA GLY A 80 -3.61 -2.19 -5.25
C GLY A 80 -3.55 -3.28 -4.18
N LEU A 81 -2.78 -2.99 -3.13
CA LEU A 81 -2.73 -3.76 -1.88
C LEU A 81 -3.38 -3.00 -0.72
N ALA A 82 -4.13 -3.71 0.10
CA ALA A 82 -4.73 -3.23 1.33
C ALA A 82 -4.06 -3.92 2.52
N LEU A 83 -3.48 -3.14 3.42
CA LEU A 83 -2.93 -3.62 4.68
C LEU A 83 -3.93 -3.30 5.80
N ARG A 84 -4.30 -4.30 6.59
CA ARG A 84 -5.09 -4.12 7.83
C ARG A 84 -4.14 -4.13 9.01
N ILE A 85 -4.03 -2.98 9.68
CA ILE A 85 -3.10 -2.74 10.78
C ILE A 85 -3.83 -2.92 12.11
N ASN A 86 -3.21 -3.67 13.03
CA ASN A 86 -3.74 -4.04 14.35
C ASN A 86 -2.80 -3.58 15.50
N GLY A 87 -2.01 -2.55 15.24
CA GLY A 87 -1.08 -1.98 16.20
C GLY A 87 0.10 -1.34 15.49
N SER A 88 0.54 -0.18 16.00
CA SER A 88 1.73 0.49 15.51
C SER A 88 2.32 1.39 16.59
N ASP A 89 3.63 1.46 16.60
CA ASP A 89 4.45 2.44 17.31
C ASP A 89 4.39 3.87 16.73
N GLY A 90 3.70 4.06 15.60
CA GLY A 90 3.61 5.34 14.90
C GLY A 90 4.86 5.73 14.11
N GLN A 91 5.78 4.80 13.86
CA GLN A 91 6.91 4.99 12.95
C GLN A 91 6.47 4.92 11.49
N ARG A 92 7.33 5.42 10.60
CA ARG A 92 7.11 5.29 9.15
C ARG A 92 7.68 3.98 8.66
N TYR A 93 6.89 3.28 7.87
CA TYR A 93 7.23 2.02 7.23
C TYR A 93 7.16 2.16 5.72
N THR A 94 7.74 1.18 5.02
CA THR A 94 7.73 1.10 3.56
C THR A 94 7.24 -0.28 3.14
N LEU A 95 6.22 -0.31 2.28
CA LEU A 95 5.87 -1.51 1.52
C LEU A 95 6.70 -1.51 0.23
N THR A 96 7.35 -2.63 -0.07
CA THR A 96 8.17 -2.77 -1.29
C THR A 96 7.72 -3.97 -2.11
N LEU A 97 7.56 -3.77 -3.43
CA LEU A 97 7.29 -4.82 -4.40
C LEU A 97 8.47 -4.99 -5.37
N LYS A 98 8.63 -6.21 -5.86
CA LYS A 98 9.51 -6.54 -7.00
C LYS A 98 8.84 -7.54 -7.92
N ASP A 99 9.03 -7.37 -9.22
CA ASP A 99 8.64 -8.31 -10.29
C ASP A 99 9.84 -9.12 -10.85
N GLU A 100 11.05 -8.82 -10.36
CA GLU A 100 12.28 -9.51 -10.72
C GLU A 100 13.16 -9.78 -9.49
N VAL A 101 13.60 -11.03 -9.39
CA VAL A 101 14.63 -11.48 -8.47
C VAL A 101 15.73 -12.17 -9.27
N LEU A 102 16.92 -11.56 -9.29
CA LEU A 102 18.08 -12.11 -9.99
C LEU A 102 18.77 -13.19 -9.15
N PRO A 103 19.48 -14.14 -9.80
CA PRO A 103 20.31 -15.11 -9.09
C PRO A 103 21.31 -14.42 -8.15
N LYS A 104 21.64 -15.08 -7.04
CA LYS A 104 22.70 -14.60 -6.15
C LYS A 104 24.03 -14.49 -6.90
N ARG A 105 24.84 -13.51 -6.51
CA ARG A 105 26.21 -13.36 -6.99
C ARG A 105 27.05 -14.55 -6.52
N ALA A 106 28.24 -14.70 -7.10
CA ALA A 106 29.19 -15.74 -6.70
C ALA A 106 29.59 -15.66 -5.20
N ASP A 107 29.54 -14.47 -4.60
CA ASP A 107 29.79 -14.25 -3.16
C ASP A 107 28.54 -14.50 -2.28
N GLY A 108 27.46 -15.03 -2.85
CA GLY A 108 26.20 -15.32 -2.17
C GLY A 108 25.31 -14.10 -1.91
N ARG A 109 25.74 -12.89 -2.29
CA ARG A 109 24.94 -11.67 -2.07
C ARG A 109 23.83 -11.52 -3.11
N GLU A 110 22.73 -10.90 -2.69
CA GLU A 110 21.66 -10.51 -3.61
C GLU A 110 22.14 -9.40 -4.56
N GLN A 111 21.66 -9.46 -5.80
CA GLN A 111 21.85 -8.41 -6.79
C GLN A 111 20.80 -7.32 -6.63
N SER A 112 21.14 -6.09 -7.02
CA SER A 112 20.18 -5.00 -7.04
C SER A 112 19.29 -5.12 -8.27
N THR A 113 17.99 -5.01 -8.05
CA THR A 113 16.95 -4.87 -9.08
C THR A 113 16.12 -3.63 -8.76
N LEU A 114 15.20 -3.26 -9.65
CA LEU A 114 14.19 -2.26 -9.34
C LEU A 114 13.31 -2.72 -8.18
N SER A 115 12.84 -1.74 -7.42
CA SER A 115 11.88 -1.87 -6.34
C SER A 115 10.78 -0.86 -6.55
N TRP A 116 9.55 -1.19 -6.19
CA TRP A 116 8.42 -0.26 -6.18
C TRP A 116 8.00 -0.06 -4.73
N GLU A 117 8.13 1.16 -4.24
CA GLU A 117 8.03 1.49 -2.82
C GLU A 117 6.85 2.41 -2.53
N TYR A 118 6.18 2.16 -1.41
CA TYR A 118 5.19 3.06 -0.84
C TYR A 118 5.48 3.26 0.65
N ASP A 119 5.69 4.52 1.04
CA ASP A 119 5.88 4.90 2.43
C ASP A 119 4.54 5.20 3.10
N PHE A 120 4.33 4.65 4.29
CA PHE A 120 3.12 4.89 5.07
C PHE A 120 3.45 5.01 6.56
N ARG A 121 2.58 5.69 7.29
CA ARG A 121 2.73 5.91 8.74
C ARG A 121 1.39 5.63 9.42
N PRO A 122 1.18 4.42 9.96
CA PRO A 122 -0.03 4.11 10.71
C PRO A 122 -0.13 4.97 11.96
N SER A 123 -1.35 5.18 12.44
CA SER A 123 -1.58 5.97 13.65
C SER A 123 -1.04 5.23 14.88
N ALA A 124 -0.36 5.94 15.77
CA ALA A 124 0.15 5.36 17.00
C ALA A 124 -1.00 4.94 17.94
N GLY A 125 -0.80 3.85 18.70
CA GLY A 125 -1.70 3.49 19.80
C GLY A 125 -3.04 2.91 19.37
N ILE A 126 -3.17 2.46 18.11
CA ILE A 126 -4.32 1.67 17.66
C ILE A 126 -4.21 0.25 18.24
N ALA A 127 -4.46 0.11 19.54
CA ALA A 127 -4.62 -1.20 20.19
C ALA A 127 -6.08 -1.64 20.01
N GLY A 128 -6.33 -2.57 19.09
CA GLY A 128 -7.68 -3.11 18.84
C GLY A 128 -8.60 -2.25 17.98
N GLY A 129 -8.07 -1.19 17.34
CA GLY A 129 -8.75 -0.51 16.22
C GLY A 129 -8.19 -1.00 14.88
N GLU A 130 -9.01 -1.05 13.84
CA GLU A 130 -8.54 -1.44 12.50
C GLU A 130 -8.23 -0.19 11.68
N GLU A 131 -6.96 0.11 11.42
CA GLU A 131 -6.58 1.04 10.35
C GLU A 131 -6.34 0.27 9.05
N ARG A 132 -6.79 0.83 7.92
CA ARG A 132 -6.57 0.26 6.59
C ARG A 132 -5.71 1.20 5.77
N VAL A 133 -4.55 0.72 5.35
CA VAL A 133 -3.65 1.40 4.41
C VAL A 133 -3.94 0.85 3.02
N LEU A 134 -4.42 1.70 2.12
CA LEU A 134 -4.62 1.36 0.71
C LEU A 134 -3.45 1.87 -0.11
N VAL A 135 -2.77 0.95 -0.79
CA VAL A 135 -1.61 1.22 -1.65
C VAL A 135 -2.02 0.92 -3.07
N LYS A 136 -2.28 1.94 -3.89
CA LYS A 136 -2.58 1.74 -5.31
C LYS A 136 -1.31 1.55 -6.10
N TRP A 137 -1.40 0.91 -7.27
CA TRP A 137 -0.25 0.75 -8.15
C TRP A 137 0.35 2.09 -8.58
N ALA A 138 -0.50 3.07 -8.90
CA ALA A 138 -0.08 4.41 -9.28
C ALA A 138 0.61 5.21 -8.15
N ASP A 139 0.46 4.80 -6.88
CA ASP A 139 1.09 5.46 -5.74
C ASP A 139 2.51 4.92 -5.47
N LEU A 140 2.90 3.82 -6.14
CA LEU A 140 4.21 3.20 -5.96
C LEU A 140 5.30 3.98 -6.70
N LYS A 141 6.40 4.26 -6.01
CA LYS A 141 7.58 4.91 -6.59
C LYS A 141 8.63 3.88 -6.96
N ALA A 142 9.06 3.87 -8.21
CA ALA A 142 10.16 3.02 -8.64
C ALA A 142 11.49 3.55 -8.06
N THR A 143 12.29 2.66 -7.47
CA THR A 143 13.59 2.96 -6.91
C THR A 143 14.65 1.96 -7.36
N TYR A 144 15.89 2.43 -7.50
CA TYR A 144 17.06 1.58 -7.66
C TYR A 144 18.10 1.95 -6.61
N ARG A 145 18.40 1.00 -5.71
CA ARG A 145 19.31 1.21 -4.56
C ARG A 145 18.93 2.41 -3.70
N GLY A 146 17.63 2.57 -3.42
CA GLY A 146 17.09 3.63 -2.55
C GLY A 146 17.06 5.02 -3.20
N ARG A 147 17.26 5.12 -4.52
CA ARG A 147 17.08 6.35 -5.29
C ARG A 147 15.90 6.19 -6.21
N GLU A 148 15.01 7.18 -6.24
CA GLU A 148 13.89 7.22 -7.16
C GLU A 148 14.39 7.18 -8.61
N LYS A 149 13.66 6.45 -9.46
CA LYS A 149 13.94 6.30 -10.89
C LYS A 149 12.66 6.59 -11.64
N GLU A 150 12.52 7.83 -12.10
CA GLU A 150 11.32 8.31 -12.80
C GLU A 150 11.11 7.60 -14.14
N ASP A 151 12.19 7.36 -14.90
CA ASP A 151 12.16 6.63 -16.18
C ASP A 151 12.25 5.10 -16.00
N ALA A 152 11.61 4.55 -14.97
CA ALA A 152 11.53 3.10 -14.78
C ALA A 152 10.41 2.52 -15.65
N GLU A 153 10.62 1.30 -16.16
CA GLU A 153 9.51 0.49 -16.65
C GLU A 153 8.47 0.32 -15.53
N PRO A 154 7.16 0.26 -15.86
CA PRO A 154 6.13 -0.01 -14.87
C PRO A 154 6.33 -1.37 -14.18
N LEU A 155 5.81 -1.51 -12.96
CA LEU A 155 5.79 -2.80 -12.24
C LEU A 155 4.99 -3.83 -13.06
N ASP A 156 5.61 -4.97 -13.39
CA ASP A 156 4.90 -6.05 -14.08
C ASP A 156 4.01 -6.83 -13.09
N LEU A 157 2.76 -6.40 -13.00
CA LEU A 157 1.75 -6.97 -12.10
C LEU A 157 1.43 -8.43 -12.39
N SER A 158 1.70 -8.94 -13.60
CA SER A 158 1.44 -10.35 -13.94
C SER A 158 2.41 -11.32 -13.24
N ARG A 159 3.51 -10.80 -12.70
CA ARG A 159 4.60 -11.62 -12.14
C ARG A 159 5.29 -10.99 -10.93
N VAL A 160 4.54 -10.41 -10.01
CA VAL A 160 5.11 -9.93 -8.74
C VAL A 160 5.79 -11.11 -8.03
N LYS A 161 7.09 -10.95 -7.73
CA LYS A 161 7.96 -11.99 -7.15
C LYS A 161 8.21 -11.81 -5.67
N ARG A 162 8.15 -10.57 -5.18
CA ARG A 162 8.53 -10.28 -3.80
C ARG A 162 7.71 -9.15 -3.21
N ILE A 163 7.27 -9.35 -1.97
CA ILE A 163 6.65 -8.34 -1.12
C ILE A 163 7.53 -8.17 0.11
N SER A 164 7.75 -6.93 0.54
CA SER A 164 8.54 -6.63 1.74
C SER A 164 7.93 -5.52 2.56
N ILE A 165 8.06 -5.64 3.88
CA ILE A 165 7.78 -4.59 4.86
C ILE A 165 9.11 -4.17 5.45
N MET A 166 9.37 -2.87 5.42
CA MET A 166 10.64 -2.29 5.82
C MET A 166 10.41 -1.13 6.78
N ILE A 167 11.34 -0.95 7.69
CA ILE A 167 11.57 0.29 8.42
C ILE A 167 12.97 0.81 8.07
N ARG A 168 13.12 2.13 7.94
CA ARG A 168 14.40 2.76 7.60
C ARG A 168 14.56 4.08 8.33
N SER A 169 15.80 4.54 8.46
CA SER A 169 16.11 5.76 9.21
C SER A 169 15.59 7.04 8.59
N PHE A 170 15.31 7.01 7.28
CA PHE A 170 15.09 8.22 6.46
C PHE A 170 16.16 9.28 6.69
N PHE A 171 17.42 8.84 6.82
CA PHE A 171 18.58 9.69 7.11
C PHE A 171 18.48 10.44 8.45
N GLY A 172 18.07 9.71 9.50
CA GLY A 172 18.11 10.15 10.89
C GLY A 172 16.82 10.75 11.42
N THR A 173 15.69 10.57 10.73
CA THR A 173 14.39 11.04 11.23
C THR A 173 13.71 10.03 12.15
N GLN A 174 14.16 8.77 12.19
CA GLN A 174 13.68 7.74 13.09
C GLN A 174 14.75 6.69 13.40
N GLU A 175 14.71 6.12 14.60
CA GLU A 175 15.60 5.08 15.12
C GLU A 175 14.95 4.39 16.33
N GLY A 176 15.56 3.31 16.81
CA GLY A 176 15.16 2.62 18.03
C GLY A 176 14.29 1.39 17.79
N ASP A 177 13.67 0.91 18.87
CA ASP A 177 12.79 -0.25 18.82
C ASP A 177 11.54 0.07 18.00
N PHE A 178 11.08 -0.92 17.23
CA PHE A 178 9.89 -0.76 16.39
C PHE A 178 8.97 -1.97 16.45
N GLU A 179 7.68 -1.72 16.24
CA GLU A 179 6.66 -2.77 16.15
C GLU A 179 5.46 -2.34 15.29
N LEU A 180 5.09 -3.21 14.34
CA LEU A 180 3.92 -3.08 13.48
C LEU A 180 3.12 -4.39 13.46
N GLY A 181 1.88 -4.33 13.95
CA GLY A 181 0.92 -5.43 13.89
C GLY A 181 0.12 -5.39 12.60
N ILE A 182 0.15 -6.47 11.82
CA ILE A 182 -0.50 -6.58 10.52
C ILE A 182 -1.40 -7.82 10.54
N ASP A 183 -2.70 -7.58 10.49
CA ASP A 183 -3.65 -8.68 10.43
C ASP A 183 -3.68 -9.31 9.05
N SER A 184 -3.60 -8.49 7.99
CA SER A 184 -3.65 -9.02 6.62
C SER A 184 -3.04 -8.08 5.59
N ILE A 185 -2.54 -8.68 4.51
CA ILE A 185 -2.23 -8.02 3.25
C ILE A 185 -3.12 -8.65 2.19
N ALA A 186 -3.95 -7.85 1.52
CA ALA A 186 -4.87 -8.32 0.49
C ALA A 186 -4.71 -7.51 -0.80
N ALA A 187 -4.79 -8.17 -1.95
CA ALA A 187 -5.01 -7.47 -3.21
C ALA A 187 -6.47 -7.02 -3.29
N PHE A 188 -6.72 -5.79 -3.75
CA PHE A 188 -8.07 -5.24 -3.83
C PHE A 188 -8.40 -4.72 -5.22
N ARG A 189 -9.69 -4.74 -5.54
CA ARG A 189 -10.26 -4.10 -6.73
C ARG A 189 -11.42 -3.20 -6.32
N THR A 190 -11.58 -2.08 -7.02
CA THR A 190 -12.62 -1.07 -6.81
C THR A 190 -13.58 -1.02 -8.00
N GLU A 191 -14.79 -0.49 -7.79
CA GLU A 191 -15.86 -0.49 -8.82
C GLU A 191 -15.53 0.39 -10.02
N ARG A 192 -14.69 1.40 -9.80
CA ARG A 192 -14.23 2.36 -10.80
C ARG A 192 -12.76 2.62 -10.55
N TYR A 193 -11.91 1.74 -11.09
CA TYR A 193 -10.49 2.01 -11.19
C TYR A 193 -10.13 2.22 -12.65
N THR A 194 -9.73 3.44 -12.94
CA THR A 194 -9.04 3.80 -14.17
C THR A 194 -7.64 4.19 -13.74
N ASP A 195 -6.61 3.51 -14.25
CA ASP A 195 -5.20 3.95 -14.16
C ASP A 195 -4.96 5.29 -14.89
N ALA A 196 -6.03 5.91 -15.40
CA ALA A 196 -6.10 7.27 -15.87
C ALA A 196 -5.45 8.23 -14.87
N THR A 197 -4.38 8.86 -15.34
CA THR A 197 -3.70 9.96 -14.66
C THR A 197 -4.67 11.11 -14.41
N ALA A 198 -4.31 12.09 -13.58
CA ALA A 198 -5.16 13.25 -13.35
C ALA A 198 -5.50 14.01 -14.66
N GLU A 199 -4.65 13.90 -15.68
CA GLU A 199 -4.80 14.51 -17.00
C GLU A 199 -5.89 13.82 -17.84
N ASP A 200 -5.96 12.49 -17.78
CA ASP A 200 -7.00 11.68 -18.46
C ASP A 200 -8.42 11.93 -17.91
N ARG A 201 -8.52 12.58 -16.74
CA ARG A 201 -9.78 12.89 -16.06
C ARG A 201 -10.47 14.14 -16.63
N GLU A 202 -9.71 15.05 -17.24
CA GLU A 202 -10.26 16.28 -17.85
C GLU A 202 -10.83 16.03 -19.26
N GLU A 203 -10.31 15.04 -19.99
CA GLU A 203 -10.75 14.75 -21.36
C GLU A 203 -12.18 14.16 -21.39
N TRP A 204 -12.52 13.32 -20.41
CA TRP A 204 -13.82 12.63 -20.34
C TRP A 204 -14.99 13.49 -19.87
N ASP A 205 -14.74 14.55 -19.09
CA ASP A 205 -15.77 15.48 -18.62
C ASP A 205 -16.24 16.45 -19.73
N SER A 206 -15.49 16.56 -20.83
CA SER A 206 -15.81 17.49 -21.94
C SER A 206 -16.78 16.92 -22.98
N ASP A 207 -16.84 15.59 -23.12
CA ASP A 207 -17.62 14.92 -24.20
C ASP A 207 -18.99 14.37 -23.75
N GLY A 208 -19.38 14.55 -22.49
CA GLY A 208 -20.45 13.77 -21.87
C GLY A 208 -21.79 14.45 -21.56
N LEU A 209 -21.99 15.75 -21.79
CA LEU A 209 -23.24 16.42 -21.38
C LEU A 209 -23.78 17.43 -22.40
N ASN A 210 -24.39 16.93 -23.48
CA ASN A 210 -25.41 17.70 -24.18
C ASN A 210 -26.54 16.82 -24.73
N GLU A 211 -27.30 16.18 -23.84
CA GLU A 211 -28.65 15.73 -24.19
C GLU A 211 -29.67 16.27 -23.18
N LYS A 212 -30.36 17.34 -23.62
CA LYS A 212 -31.56 17.89 -22.99
C LYS A 212 -32.63 16.80 -22.88
N TRP A 213 -32.92 16.38 -21.66
CA TRP A 213 -34.13 15.61 -21.37
C TRP A 213 -35.24 16.55 -20.88
N THR A 214 -36.29 16.74 -21.69
CA THR A 214 -37.52 17.43 -21.29
C THR A 214 -38.59 16.40 -20.93
N GLY A 215 -38.86 16.23 -19.63
CA GLY A 215 -39.94 15.40 -19.11
C GLY A 215 -40.92 16.21 -18.23
N PRO A 216 -42.23 15.86 -18.18
CA PRO A 216 -43.28 16.80 -17.79
C PRO A 216 -43.74 16.64 -16.32
N SER A 217 -44.11 17.74 -15.65
CA SER A 217 -44.94 17.70 -14.43
C SER A 217 -45.97 18.83 -14.46
N ARG A 218 -47.24 18.49 -14.67
CA ARG A 218 -48.31 18.26 -13.69
C ARG A 218 -48.74 19.50 -12.90
N ARG A 219 -49.99 19.90 -13.21
CA ARG A 219 -50.83 20.88 -12.54
C ARG A 219 -50.93 20.63 -11.02
N SER A 220 -50.80 21.68 -10.23
CA SER A 220 -51.51 21.83 -8.95
C SER A 220 -52.11 23.24 -8.89
N GLY A 221 -53.43 23.31 -8.74
CA GLY A 221 -54.17 24.56 -8.67
C GLY A 221 -54.40 24.94 -7.22
N TRP A 222 -54.02 26.16 -6.84
CA TRP A 222 -54.38 26.77 -5.55
C TRP A 222 -55.26 28.00 -5.81
N ARG A 223 -56.50 27.92 -5.29
CA ARG A 223 -57.45 29.02 -5.18
C ARG A 223 -56.95 30.00 -4.13
N TRP A 224 -57.02 31.30 -4.41
CA TRP A 224 -57.13 32.33 -3.40
C TRP A 224 -58.35 33.21 -3.72
N LEU A 225 -59.22 33.34 -2.74
CA LEU A 225 -60.35 34.28 -2.65
C LEU A 225 -59.94 35.46 -1.76
N LEU A 226 -60.74 36.53 -1.82
CA LEU A 226 -60.68 37.86 -1.17
C LEU A 226 -60.06 38.92 -2.12
N GLY A 227 -60.74 39.94 -2.67
CA GLY A 227 -62.04 40.54 -2.37
C GLY A 227 -61.87 41.86 -1.59
N CYS A 228 -61.92 43.02 -2.28
CA CYS A 228 -62.69 44.22 -1.88
C CYS A 228 -62.52 45.41 -2.85
N CYS A 229 -63.56 46.24 -2.85
CA CYS A 229 -64.00 47.30 -3.77
C CYS A 229 -63.17 48.59 -3.85
N GLY A 230 -63.45 49.38 -4.89
CA GLY A 230 -63.34 50.85 -4.88
C GLY A 230 -63.61 51.45 -6.26
N LEU A 231 -64.58 52.37 -6.34
CA LEU A 231 -65.12 53.03 -7.54
C LEU A 231 -64.10 53.83 -8.37
#